data_AF-A0A934RTR6-F1
#
_entry.id   AF-A0A934RTR6-F1
#
_cell.length_a   1.000
_cell.length_b   1.000
_cell.length_c   1.000
_cell.angle_alpha   90.00
_cell.angle_beta   90.00
_cell.angle_gamma   90.00
#
_symmetry.space_group_name_H-M   'P 1'
#
loop_
_entity.id
_entity.type
_entity.pdbx_description
1 polymer ?
#
loop_
_entity_poly.entity_id
_entity_poly.type
_entity_poly.pdbx_seq_one_letter_code
_entity_poly.pdbx_strand_id
1 'polypeptide(L)'
;MNVWEALGLPVTLDLTAERIEDAFREASHGVHPDAGGQAGDFERLREARNDLLDECRRLELWLLLNEQKLGHVGRVPERVGEMFLKVNQLVEAVDQWMEEGSLKSSTLGRALWQKEGFRWKENVEALIAEVDAWHQEAVADFGRIEEEAGKQEFTRAIERRVDLGFLRRWRTQLQTRYARMWEQLI
;
A
#
# COMPACT_ATOMS: atom_id res chain seq x y z
N MET A 1 -19.17 13.51 10.82
CA MET A 1 -17.74 13.69 11.11
C MET A 1 -16.97 12.75 10.20
N ASN A 2 -16.10 13.28 9.33
CA ASN A 2 -15.22 12.48 8.48
C ASN A 2 -13.87 12.22 9.17
N VAL A 3 -12.98 11.44 8.54
CA VAL A 3 -11.69 11.02 9.15
C VAL A 3 -10.72 12.18 9.37
N TRP A 4 -10.75 13.23 8.55
CA TRP A 4 -9.93 14.43 8.74
C TRP A 4 -10.44 15.25 9.94
N GLU A 5 -11.76 15.47 9.99
CA GLU A 5 -12.42 16.18 11.09
C GLU A 5 -12.18 15.49 12.44
N ALA A 6 -12.20 14.15 12.46
CA ALA A 6 -11.91 13.38 13.67
C ALA A 6 -10.52 13.69 14.25
N LEU A 7 -9.55 14.01 13.41
CA LEU A 7 -8.19 14.36 13.79
C LEU A 7 -7.92 15.87 13.78
N GLY A 8 -8.95 16.71 13.55
CA GLY A 8 -8.79 18.17 13.45
C GLY A 8 -7.93 18.62 12.26
N LEU A 9 -7.81 17.78 11.22
CA LEU A 9 -7.02 18.06 10.03
C LEU A 9 -7.88 18.68 8.92
N PRO A 10 -7.29 19.51 8.03
CA PRO A 10 -7.99 19.94 6.82
C PRO A 10 -8.20 18.75 5.87
N VAL A 11 -9.30 18.74 5.12
CA VAL A 11 -9.58 17.71 4.10
C VAL A 11 -8.60 17.90 2.93
N THR A 12 -7.46 17.23 3.01
CA THR A 12 -6.43 17.24 1.95
C THR A 12 -5.73 15.89 1.84
N LEU A 13 -5.24 15.61 0.63
CA LEU A 13 -4.39 14.47 0.30
C LEU A 13 -2.92 14.70 0.67
N ASP A 14 -2.46 15.97 0.72
CA ASP A 14 -1.07 16.32 1.03
C ASP A 14 -0.81 16.32 2.54
N LEU A 15 -0.80 15.11 3.11
CA LEU A 15 -0.54 14.85 4.51
C LEU A 15 0.67 13.93 4.67
N THR A 16 1.67 14.40 5.42
CA THR A 16 2.80 13.60 5.86
C THR A 16 2.40 12.69 7.04
N ALA A 17 3.08 11.55 7.18
CA ALA A 17 2.87 10.65 8.30
C ALA A 17 3.08 11.36 9.64
N GLU A 18 4.14 12.18 9.77
CA GLU A 18 4.43 12.98 10.96
C GLU A 18 3.25 13.87 11.35
N ARG A 19 2.67 14.61 10.38
CA ARG A 19 1.51 15.48 10.63
C ARG A 19 0.28 14.70 11.09
N ILE A 20 0.06 13.50 10.56
CA ILE A 20 -1.05 12.63 10.96
C ILE A 20 -0.82 12.10 12.38
N GLU A 21 0.39 11.67 12.70
CA GLU A 21 0.74 11.18 14.04
C GLU A 21 0.61 12.27 15.10
N ASP A 22 1.09 13.48 14.82
CA ASP A 22 0.99 14.60 15.75
C ASP A 22 -0.46 15.02 15.99
N ALA A 23 -1.28 15.06 14.93
CA ALA A 23 -2.72 15.32 15.04
C ALA A 23 -3.44 14.24 15.86
N PHE A 24 -3.09 12.96 15.67
CA PHE A 24 -3.63 11.86 16.47
C PHE A 24 -3.24 11.98 17.94
N ARG A 25 -1.96 12.28 18.25
CA ARG A 25 -1.52 12.47 19.64
C ARG A 25 -2.30 13.59 20.31
N GLU A 26 -2.44 14.74 19.65
CA GLU A 26 -3.18 15.88 20.19
C GLU A 26 -4.66 15.55 20.39
N ALA A 27 -5.32 14.94 19.40
CA ALA A 27 -6.72 14.52 19.51
C ALA A 27 -6.93 13.46 20.60
N SER A 28 -5.95 12.57 20.81
CA SER A 28 -6.03 11.50 21.81
C SER A 28 -5.97 12.03 23.25
N HIS A 29 -5.30 13.16 23.50
CA HIS A 29 -5.22 13.77 24.83
C HIS A 29 -6.60 14.19 25.37
N GLY A 30 -7.53 14.58 24.49
CA GLY A 30 -8.89 14.99 24.88
C GLY A 30 -9.88 13.85 25.07
N VAL A 31 -9.53 12.63 24.66
CA VAL A 31 -10.44 11.47 24.56
C VAL A 31 -9.90 10.24 25.31
N HIS A 32 -8.74 10.38 25.98
CA HIS A 32 -8.12 9.28 26.71
C HIS A 32 -9.06 8.73 27.81
N PRO A 33 -9.15 7.40 28.00
CA PRO A 33 -10.01 6.79 29.01
C PRO A 33 -9.77 7.33 30.43
N ASP A 34 -8.52 7.69 30.74
CA ASP A 34 -8.15 8.29 32.04
C ASP A 34 -8.69 9.72 32.24
N ALA A 35 -9.16 10.39 31.18
CA ALA A 35 -9.83 11.69 31.22
C ALA A 35 -11.38 11.57 31.19
N GLY A 36 -11.93 10.35 31.25
CA GLY A 36 -13.36 10.08 31.20
C GLY A 36 -13.93 9.89 29.78
N GLY A 37 -13.08 9.69 28.77
CA GLY A 37 -13.49 9.37 27.42
C GLY A 37 -14.10 7.97 27.28
N GLN A 38 -15.02 7.78 26.33
CA GLN A 38 -15.57 6.46 26.02
C GLN A 38 -14.57 5.68 25.15
N ALA A 39 -14.37 4.39 25.45
CA ALA A 39 -13.46 3.53 24.69
C ALA A 39 -13.74 3.51 23.17
N GLY A 40 -15.00 3.71 22.76
CA GLY A 40 -15.39 3.81 21.36
C GLY A 40 -14.89 5.08 20.65
N ASP A 41 -14.63 6.16 21.37
CA ASP A 41 -14.15 7.40 20.77
C ASP A 41 -12.64 7.35 20.48
N PHE A 42 -11.86 6.68 21.33
CA PHE A 42 -10.45 6.42 21.06
C PHE A 42 -10.25 5.48 19.87
N GLU A 43 -11.06 4.42 19.75
CA GLU A 43 -10.95 3.50 18.61
C GLU A 43 -11.29 4.21 17.29
N ARG A 44 -12.29 5.10 17.27
CA ARG A 44 -12.59 5.94 16.09
C ARG A 44 -11.43 6.83 15.69
N LEU A 45 -10.71 7.43 16.65
CA LEU A 45 -9.51 8.23 16.36
C LEU A 45 -8.41 7.36 15.74
N ARG A 46 -8.24 6.14 16.25
CA ARG A 46 -7.25 5.19 15.75
C ARG A 46 -7.59 4.73 14.33
N GLU A 47 -8.86 4.43 14.06
CA GLU A 47 -9.35 4.12 12.72
C GLU A 47 -9.10 5.28 11.75
N ALA A 48 -9.45 6.51 12.14
CA ALA A 48 -9.20 7.70 11.33
C ALA A 48 -7.71 7.89 11.01
N ARG A 49 -6.83 7.70 12.00
CA ARG A 49 -5.36 7.73 11.81
C ARG A 49 -4.93 6.69 10.78
N ASN A 50 -5.36 5.44 10.94
CA ASN A 50 -4.97 4.36 10.04
C ASN A 50 -5.48 4.60 8.61
N ASP A 51 -6.71 5.09 8.46
CA ASP A 51 -7.31 5.46 7.17
C ASP A 51 -6.55 6.60 6.47
N LEU A 52 -6.02 7.58 7.23
CA LEU A 52 -5.22 8.67 6.66
C LEU A 52 -3.76 8.30 6.37
N LEU A 53 -3.20 7.32 7.09
CA LEU A 53 -1.86 6.79 6.86
C LEU A 53 -1.80 5.89 5.62
N ASP A 54 -2.86 5.15 5.30
CA ASP A 54 -2.97 4.41 4.04
C ASP A 54 -3.35 5.40 2.91
N GLU A 55 -2.41 5.73 2.04
CA GLU A 55 -2.61 6.76 1.00
C GLU A 55 -3.67 6.36 -0.04
N CYS A 56 -3.83 5.05 -0.30
CA CYS A 56 -4.90 4.54 -1.16
C CYS A 56 -6.26 4.80 -0.50
N ARG A 57 -6.36 4.52 0.80
CA ARG A 57 -7.58 4.70 1.58
C ARG A 57 -7.92 6.18 1.75
N ARG A 58 -6.92 7.01 2.02
CA ARG A 58 -7.04 8.47 2.07
C ARG A 58 -7.61 9.03 0.77
N LEU A 59 -7.10 8.59 -0.38
CA LEU A 59 -7.60 9.00 -1.69
C LEU A 59 -9.04 8.53 -1.94
N GLU A 60 -9.39 7.30 -1.56
CA GLU A 60 -10.77 6.80 -1.65
C GLU A 60 -11.75 7.64 -0.85
N LEU A 61 -11.42 7.93 0.42
CA LEU A 61 -12.27 8.74 1.29
C LEU A 61 -12.41 10.17 0.78
N TRP A 62 -11.33 10.74 0.24
CA TRP A 62 -11.34 12.08 -0.33
C TRP A 62 -12.21 12.15 -1.59
N LEU A 63 -12.16 11.13 -2.45
CA LEU A 63 -13.04 11.01 -3.61
C LEU A 63 -14.52 10.92 -3.21
N LEU A 64 -14.83 10.15 -2.16
CA LEU A 64 -16.20 10.03 -1.64
C LEU A 64 -16.73 11.36 -1.09
N LEU A 65 -15.89 12.15 -0.41
CA LEU A 65 -16.26 13.49 0.06
C LEU A 65 -16.51 14.47 -1.10
N ASN A 66 -15.91 14.24 -2.26
CA ASN A 66 -16.15 14.97 -3.50
C ASN A 66 -17.28 14.36 -4.35
N GLU A 67 -18.15 13.53 -3.74
CA GLU A 67 -19.30 12.87 -4.38
C GLU A 67 -18.96 11.98 -5.58
N GLN A 68 -17.69 11.55 -5.70
CA GLN A 68 -17.26 10.69 -6.78
C GLN A 68 -17.61 9.23 -6.50
N LYS A 69 -18.12 8.55 -7.53
CA LYS A 69 -18.40 7.11 -7.44
C LYS A 69 -17.10 6.33 -7.60
N LEU A 70 -16.76 5.48 -6.63
CA LEU A 70 -15.61 4.58 -6.67
C LEU A 70 -15.80 3.36 -7.61
N GLY A 71 -16.62 3.50 -8.64
CA GLY A 71 -16.98 2.43 -9.57
C GLY A 71 -15.79 1.84 -10.33
N HIS A 72 -16.08 0.83 -11.14
CA HIS A 72 -15.06 0.17 -11.95
C HIS A 72 -14.48 1.15 -12.97
N VAL A 73 -13.14 1.23 -13.04
CA VAL A 73 -12.48 2.02 -14.07
C VAL A 73 -12.55 1.24 -15.36
N GLY A 74 -13.17 1.83 -16.39
CA GLY A 74 -13.47 1.15 -17.65
C GLY A 74 -12.25 0.69 -18.45
N ARG A 75 -11.04 1.16 -18.10
CA ARG A 75 -9.77 0.75 -18.71
C ARG A 75 -8.69 0.65 -17.64
N VAL A 76 -8.00 -0.50 -17.58
CA VAL A 76 -6.81 -0.68 -16.75
C VAL A 76 -5.64 0.11 -17.38
N PRO A 77 -4.90 0.93 -16.61
CA PRO A 77 -3.72 1.61 -17.13
C PRO A 77 -2.68 0.64 -17.70
N GLU A 78 -1.99 1.02 -18.77
CA GLU A 78 -1.02 0.14 -19.45
C GLU A 78 0.12 -0.30 -18.52
N ARG A 79 0.67 0.65 -17.74
CA ARG A 79 1.69 0.38 -16.72
C ARG A 79 1.24 -0.66 -15.69
N VAL A 80 -0.06 -0.69 -15.35
CA VAL A 80 -0.63 -1.71 -14.46
C VAL A 80 -0.62 -3.08 -15.14
N GLY A 81 -0.97 -3.14 -16.43
CA GLY A 81 -0.92 -4.38 -17.21
C GLY A 81 0.49 -4.97 -17.32
N GLU A 82 1.49 -4.14 -17.60
CA GLU A 82 2.90 -4.57 -17.67
C GLU A 82 3.41 -5.08 -16.32
N MET A 83 3.16 -4.32 -15.25
CA MET A 83 3.58 -4.69 -13.90
C MET A 83 2.86 -5.95 -13.41
N PHE A 84 1.58 -6.12 -13.74
CA PHE A 84 0.84 -7.34 -13.42
C PHE A 84 1.54 -8.58 -13.97
N LEU A 85 1.98 -8.52 -15.24
CA LEU A 85 2.70 -9.64 -15.87
C LEU A 85 4.02 -9.93 -15.15
N LYS A 86 4.82 -8.89 -14.88
CA LYS A 86 6.10 -9.01 -14.16
C LYS A 86 5.92 -9.65 -12.78
N VAL A 87 4.96 -9.15 -11.99
CA VAL A 87 4.71 -9.64 -10.63
C VAL A 87 4.24 -11.09 -10.66
N ASN A 88 3.28 -11.44 -11.51
CA ASN A 88 2.77 -12.82 -11.56
C ASN A 88 3.85 -13.81 -12.00
N GLN A 89 4.62 -13.49 -13.04
CA GLN A 89 5.70 -14.38 -13.50
C GLN A 89 6.74 -14.64 -12.41
N LEU A 90 7.12 -13.58 -11.67
CA LEU A 90 8.06 -13.72 -10.57
C LEU A 90 7.46 -14.53 -9.41
N VAL A 91 6.22 -14.25 -9.03
CA VAL A 91 5.51 -14.97 -7.97
C VAL A 91 5.40 -16.46 -8.30
N GLU A 92 4.97 -16.80 -9.52
CA GLU A 92 4.88 -18.19 -9.98
C GLU A 92 6.24 -18.89 -9.96
N ALA A 93 7.29 -18.24 -10.46
CA ALA A 93 8.64 -18.81 -10.46
C ALA A 93 9.19 -19.04 -9.04
N VAL A 94 8.92 -18.10 -8.12
CA VAL A 94 9.33 -18.21 -6.71
C VAL A 94 8.54 -19.31 -6.00
N ASP A 95 7.23 -19.38 -6.20
CA ASP A 95 6.37 -20.41 -5.61
C ASP A 95 6.81 -21.80 -6.11
N GLN A 96 7.11 -21.96 -7.40
CA GLN A 96 7.68 -23.20 -7.95
C GLN A 96 9.05 -23.54 -7.34
N TRP A 97 9.98 -22.58 -7.26
CA TRP A 97 11.30 -22.81 -6.67
C TRP A 97 11.22 -23.26 -5.21
N MET A 98 10.31 -22.68 -4.43
CA MET A 98 10.05 -23.08 -3.04
C MET A 98 9.52 -24.52 -2.94
N GLU A 99 8.60 -24.90 -3.83
CA GLU A 99 8.08 -26.27 -3.88
C GLU A 99 9.18 -27.27 -4.22
N GLU A 100 10.03 -26.97 -5.20
CA GLU A 100 11.14 -27.83 -5.60
C GLU A 100 12.17 -28.03 -4.47
N GLY A 101 12.39 -27.01 -3.64
CA GLY A 101 13.30 -27.05 -2.51
C GLY A 101 12.96 -28.11 -1.48
N SER A 102 11.66 -28.30 -1.22
CA SER A 102 11.14 -29.31 -0.29
C SER A 102 11.50 -30.75 -0.68
N LEU A 103 11.87 -30.98 -1.94
CA LEU A 103 12.17 -32.30 -2.51
C LEU A 103 13.68 -32.59 -2.62
N LYS A 104 14.56 -31.61 -2.40
CA LYS A 104 16.02 -31.79 -2.58
C LYS A 104 16.66 -32.38 -1.32
N SER A 105 16.97 -33.68 -1.34
CA SER A 105 17.64 -34.37 -0.22
C SER A 105 19.17 -34.41 -0.32
N SER A 106 19.76 -34.26 -1.51
CA SER A 106 21.21 -34.36 -1.71
C SER A 106 21.94 -33.05 -1.37
N THR A 107 23.17 -33.15 -0.87
CA THR A 107 24.00 -31.97 -0.51
C THR A 107 24.26 -31.06 -1.71
N LEU A 108 24.61 -31.64 -2.87
CA LEU A 108 24.82 -30.87 -4.10
C LEU A 108 23.52 -30.26 -4.61
N GLY A 109 22.40 -30.99 -4.54
CA GLY A 109 21.08 -30.50 -4.93
C GLY A 109 20.64 -29.30 -4.08
N ARG A 110 20.86 -29.37 -2.76
CA ARG A 110 20.59 -28.25 -1.84
C ARG A 110 21.47 -27.04 -2.12
N ALA A 111 22.75 -27.23 -2.38
CA ALA A 111 23.67 -26.12 -2.70
C ALA A 111 23.28 -25.38 -3.99
N LEU A 112 22.90 -26.11 -5.04
CA LEU A 112 22.42 -25.50 -6.29
C LEU A 112 21.09 -24.76 -6.09
N TRP A 113 20.16 -25.37 -5.34
CA TRP A 113 18.88 -24.77 -5.03
C TRP A 113 19.01 -23.48 -4.20
N GLN A 114 19.90 -23.45 -3.21
CA GLN A 114 20.18 -22.24 -2.41
C GLN A 114 20.76 -21.11 -3.27
N LYS A 115 21.70 -21.43 -4.17
CA LYS A 115 22.26 -20.43 -5.10
C LYS A 115 21.18 -19.79 -5.96
N GLU A 116 20.24 -20.58 -6.45
CA GLU A 116 19.10 -20.07 -7.21
C GLU A 116 18.15 -19.23 -6.33
N GLY A 117 17.98 -19.60 -5.07
CA GLY A 117 17.19 -18.83 -4.09
C GLY A 117 17.71 -17.41 -3.88
N PHE A 118 19.03 -17.23 -3.78
CA PHE A 118 19.61 -15.88 -3.67
C PHE A 118 19.33 -15.03 -4.92
N ARG A 119 19.36 -15.62 -6.12
CA ARG A 119 18.98 -14.90 -7.35
C ARG A 119 17.51 -14.50 -7.33
N TRP A 120 16.62 -15.39 -6.91
CA TRP A 120 15.20 -15.05 -6.79
C TRP A 120 14.96 -13.96 -5.75
N LYS A 121 15.72 -13.97 -4.66
CA LYS A 121 15.65 -12.96 -3.61
C LYS A 121 15.96 -11.57 -4.19
N GLU A 122 17.08 -11.45 -4.91
CA GLU A 122 17.47 -10.21 -5.58
C GLU A 122 16.39 -9.71 -6.55
N ASN A 123 15.78 -10.62 -7.32
CA ASN A 123 14.69 -10.28 -8.23
C ASN A 123 13.43 -9.76 -7.50
N VAL A 124 13.07 -10.37 -6.37
CA VAL A 124 11.93 -9.93 -5.55
C VAL A 124 12.21 -8.57 -4.91
N GLU A 125 13.42 -8.35 -4.37
CA GLU A 125 13.83 -7.06 -3.81
C GLU A 125 13.79 -5.96 -4.88
N ALA A 126 14.31 -6.23 -6.08
CA ALA A 126 14.28 -5.29 -7.19
C ALA A 126 12.84 -4.93 -7.60
N LEU A 127 11.93 -5.91 -7.65
CA LEU A 127 10.54 -5.65 -8.01
C LEU A 127 9.77 -4.93 -6.90
N ILE A 128 10.08 -5.20 -5.63
CA ILE A 128 9.57 -4.41 -4.49
C ILE A 128 10.02 -2.95 -4.63
N ALA A 129 11.29 -2.70 -4.95
CA ALA A 129 11.79 -1.34 -5.16
C ALA A 129 11.11 -0.63 -6.33
N GLU A 130 10.82 -1.33 -7.44
CA GLU A 130 10.08 -0.78 -8.59
C GLU A 130 8.63 -0.40 -8.20
N VAL A 131 7.96 -1.26 -7.42
CA VAL A 131 6.61 -0.99 -6.88
C VAL A 131 6.61 0.19 -5.92
N ASP A 132 7.60 0.27 -5.03
CA ASP A 132 7.72 1.35 -4.04
C ASP A 132 8.03 2.70 -4.72
N ALA A 133 8.89 2.71 -5.75
CA ALA A 133 9.16 3.92 -6.54
C ALA A 133 7.90 4.42 -7.25
N TRP A 134 7.11 3.51 -7.84
CA TRP A 134 5.84 3.89 -8.45
C TRP A 134 4.83 4.37 -7.41
N HIS A 135 4.77 3.76 -6.23
CA HIS A 135 3.92 4.25 -5.14
C HIS A 135 4.29 5.70 -4.74
N GLN A 136 5.58 5.99 -4.60
CA GLN A 136 6.04 7.34 -4.26
C GLN A 136 5.69 8.36 -5.36
N GLU A 137 5.88 7.99 -6.63
CA GLU A 137 5.46 8.81 -7.77
C GLU A 137 3.94 9.07 -7.74
N ALA A 138 3.15 8.05 -7.41
CA ALA A 138 1.70 8.14 -7.34
C ALA A 138 1.23 9.09 -6.23
N VAL A 139 1.87 9.04 -5.06
CA VAL A 139 1.58 9.92 -3.92
C VAL A 139 2.07 11.34 -4.18
N ALA A 140 3.21 11.53 -4.85
CA ALA A 140 3.71 12.85 -5.21
C ALA A 140 2.76 13.64 -6.15
N ASP A 141 1.88 12.93 -6.88
CA ASP A 141 0.86 13.52 -7.76
C ASP A 141 -0.37 14.08 -7.00
N PHE A 142 -0.45 13.89 -5.67
CA PHE A 142 -1.61 14.28 -4.87
C PHE A 142 -1.91 15.78 -4.92
N GLY A 143 -0.90 16.65 -4.86
CA GLY A 143 -1.13 18.10 -4.98
C GLY A 143 -1.75 18.49 -6.32
N ARG A 144 -1.34 17.83 -7.41
CA ARG A 144 -1.92 18.05 -8.74
C ARG A 144 -3.35 17.53 -8.83
N ILE A 145 -3.63 16.38 -8.22
CA ILE A 145 -5.00 15.83 -8.11
C ILE A 145 -5.94 16.84 -7.44
N GLU A 146 -5.51 17.47 -6.35
CA GLU A 146 -6.32 18.47 -5.66
C GLU A 146 -6.53 19.73 -6.50
N GLU A 147 -5.52 20.18 -7.24
CA GLU A 147 -5.64 21.32 -8.16
C GLU A 147 -6.65 21.06 -9.28
N GLU A 148 -6.58 19.88 -9.92
CA GLU A 148 -7.49 19.46 -11.00
C GLU A 148 -8.93 19.32 -10.47
N ALA A 149 -9.10 18.80 -9.25
CA ALA A 149 -10.41 18.68 -8.62
C ALA A 149 -11.04 20.04 -8.26
N GLY A 150 -10.23 21.07 -7.99
CA GLY A 150 -10.71 22.45 -7.90
C GLY A 150 -11.40 22.94 -9.18
N LYS A 151 -11.10 22.31 -10.33
CA LYS A 151 -11.71 22.53 -11.64
C LYS A 151 -12.79 21.50 -11.99
N GLN A 152 -13.23 20.69 -11.01
CA GLN A 152 -14.18 19.59 -11.17
C GLN A 152 -13.68 18.44 -12.07
N GLU A 153 -12.36 18.26 -12.16
CA GLU A 153 -11.74 17.17 -12.92
C GLU A 153 -11.20 16.09 -11.98
N PHE A 154 -11.74 14.87 -12.08
CA PHE A 154 -11.41 13.76 -11.16
C PHE A 154 -10.78 12.54 -11.85
N THR A 155 -10.57 12.58 -13.17
CA THR A 155 -10.05 11.44 -13.95
C THR A 155 -8.73 10.92 -13.38
N ARG A 156 -7.77 11.83 -13.15
CA ARG A 156 -6.46 11.51 -12.57
C ARG A 156 -6.58 10.87 -11.18
N ALA A 157 -7.44 11.42 -10.33
CA ALA A 157 -7.68 10.89 -8.99
C ALA A 157 -8.21 9.44 -9.03
N ILE A 158 -9.15 9.17 -9.95
CA ILE A 158 -9.73 7.84 -10.15
C ILE A 158 -8.69 6.84 -10.69
N GLU A 159 -7.88 7.25 -11.66
CA GLU A 159 -6.77 6.44 -12.19
C GLU A 159 -5.75 6.14 -11.10
N ARG A 160 -5.36 7.16 -10.33
CA ARG A 160 -4.36 7.02 -9.26
C ARG A 160 -4.82 6.11 -8.13
N ARG A 161 -6.11 6.14 -7.80
CA ARG A 161 -6.74 5.21 -6.86
C ARG A 161 -6.60 3.75 -7.34
N VAL A 162 -6.77 3.50 -8.64
CA VAL A 162 -6.58 2.16 -9.20
C VAL A 162 -5.11 1.73 -9.09
N ASP A 163 -4.18 2.61 -9.48
CA ASP A 163 -2.75 2.35 -9.37
C ASP A 163 -2.37 1.94 -7.94
N LEU A 164 -2.70 2.79 -6.95
CA LEU A 164 -2.39 2.54 -5.55
C LEU A 164 -3.01 1.24 -5.03
N GLY A 165 -4.24 0.91 -5.46
CA GLY A 165 -4.88 -0.35 -5.11
C GLY A 165 -4.15 -1.59 -5.63
N PHE A 166 -3.58 -1.53 -6.84
CA PHE A 166 -2.73 -2.61 -7.36
C PHE A 166 -1.36 -2.65 -6.67
N LEU A 167 -0.70 -1.50 -6.54
CA LEU A 167 0.61 -1.38 -5.89
C LEU A 167 0.60 -1.95 -4.47
N ARG A 168 -0.41 -1.59 -3.66
CA ARG A 168 -0.59 -2.13 -2.30
C ARG A 168 -0.65 -3.65 -2.31
N ARG A 169 -1.45 -4.24 -3.21
CA ARG A 169 -1.58 -5.70 -3.32
C ARG A 169 -0.27 -6.38 -3.74
N TRP A 170 0.41 -5.84 -4.75
CA TRP A 170 1.67 -6.42 -5.21
C TRP A 170 2.76 -6.33 -4.15
N ARG A 171 2.85 -5.20 -3.44
CA ARG A 171 3.78 -5.04 -2.32
C ARG A 171 3.57 -6.13 -1.26
N THR A 172 2.33 -6.34 -0.81
CA THR A 172 2.00 -7.41 0.16
C THR A 172 2.37 -8.79 -0.39
N GLN A 173 2.04 -9.08 -1.65
CA GLN A 173 2.33 -10.38 -2.26
C GLN A 173 3.84 -10.66 -2.29
N LEU A 174 4.63 -9.70 -2.77
CA LEU A 174 6.08 -9.82 -2.90
C LEU A 174 6.77 -9.91 -1.54
N GLN A 175 6.39 -9.06 -0.57
CA GLN A 175 6.93 -9.11 0.79
C GLN A 175 6.64 -10.45 1.49
N THR A 176 5.44 -11.01 1.27
CA THR A 176 5.08 -12.33 1.80
C THR A 176 5.98 -13.42 1.24
N ARG A 177 6.25 -13.42 -0.08
CA ARG A 177 7.17 -14.40 -0.67
C ARG A 177 8.58 -14.19 -0.18
N TYR A 178 9.07 -12.96 -0.16
CA TYR A 178 10.40 -12.63 0.33
C TYR A 178 10.65 -13.17 1.75
N ALA A 179 9.68 -12.98 2.66
CA ALA A 179 9.76 -13.53 4.01
C ALA A 179 9.82 -15.07 4.03
N ARG A 180 8.94 -15.74 3.27
CA ARG A 180 8.92 -17.20 3.16
C ARG A 180 10.20 -17.77 2.54
N MET A 181 10.80 -17.09 1.57
CA MET A 181 12.07 -17.50 0.98
C MET A 181 13.19 -17.48 2.01
N TRP A 182 13.21 -16.49 2.90
CA TRP A 182 14.21 -16.36 3.97
C TRP A 182 14.14 -17.54 4.95
N GLU A 183 12.93 -17.99 5.29
CA GLU A 183 12.70 -19.15 6.16
C GLU A 183 13.25 -20.46 5.57
N GLN A 184 13.31 -20.60 4.24
CA GLN A 184 13.83 -21.81 3.60
C GLN A 184 15.34 -21.77 3.31
N LEU A 185 15.95 -20.58 3.33
CA LEU A 185 17.38 -20.39 3.04
C LEU A 185 18.27 -20.47 4.30
N ILE A 186 17.67 -20.38 5.49
CA ILE A 186 18.33 -20.57 6.81
C ILE A 186 18.29 -22.05 7.20
#